data_AF-A0A921GFI0-F1
#
_entry.id   AF-A0A921GFI0-F1
#
_cell.length_a   1.000
_cell.length_b   1.000
_cell.length_c   1.000
_cell.angle_alpha   90.00
_cell.angle_beta   90.00
_cell.angle_gamma   90.00
#
_symmetry.space_group_name_H-M   'P 1'
#
loop_
_entity.id
_entity.type
_entity.pdbx_description
1 polymer ?
#
loop_
_entity_poly.entity_id
_entity_poly.type
_entity_poly.pdbx_seq_one_letter_code
_entity_poly.pdbx_strand_id
1 'polypeptide(L)'
;MRRVVTSACIKLEDTPLLVPVVDRYGCNGRLAIELCEVEPEEGDDGLWCDPTVNLPQYGLPGDDWAFVPEDGLPYARALEAQGLAEVGRALPYGRFGQLAWAVRFDLGLDMREG
;
A
#
# COMPACT_ATOMS: atom_id res chain seq x y z
N MET A 1 -18.98 -12.20 -5.20
CA MET A 1 -18.58 -11.50 -3.97
C MET A 1 -18.37 -10.04 -4.35
N ARG A 2 -19.16 -9.10 -3.81
CA ARG A 2 -18.98 -7.67 -4.12
C ARG A 2 -17.83 -7.16 -3.26
N ARG A 3 -16.67 -6.88 -3.88
CA ARG A 3 -15.61 -6.07 -3.27
C ARG A 3 -16.24 -4.70 -2.98
N VAL A 4 -16.39 -4.36 -1.70
CA VAL A 4 -16.72 -2.98 -1.33
C VAL A 4 -15.44 -2.19 -1.58
N VAL A 5 -15.49 -1.39 -2.64
CA VAL A 5 -14.42 -0.51 -3.09
C VAL A 5 -14.47 0.70 -2.17
N THR A 6 -13.44 0.90 -1.35
CA THR A 6 -13.12 2.26 -0.90
C THR A 6 -13.12 3.13 -2.15
N SER A 7 -13.86 4.24 -2.17
CA SER A 7 -13.97 5.10 -3.36
C SER A 7 -12.63 5.73 -3.79
N ALA A 8 -11.56 5.43 -3.06
CA ALA A 8 -10.20 5.77 -3.39
C ALA A 8 -9.74 5.04 -4.65
N CYS A 9 -9.42 5.80 -5.68
CA CYS A 9 -8.64 5.33 -6.82
C CYS A 9 -7.43 6.24 -6.99
N ILE A 10 -6.29 5.66 -7.33
CA ILE A 10 -5.09 6.41 -7.71
C ILE A 10 -4.76 6.11 -9.17
N LYS A 11 -4.25 7.12 -9.87
CA LYS A 11 -3.74 7.01 -11.23
C LYS A 11 -2.40 7.74 -11.29
N LEU A 12 -1.33 6.98 -11.49
CA LEU A 12 -0.02 7.54 -11.80
C LEU A 12 0.21 7.52 -13.32
N GLU A 13 1.24 8.23 -13.77
CA GLU A 13 1.74 8.13 -15.13
C GLU A 13 2.07 6.66 -15.47
N ASP A 14 1.67 6.20 -16.66
CA ASP A 14 1.91 4.84 -17.17
C ASP A 14 1.41 3.67 -16.29
N THR A 15 0.47 3.92 -15.38
CA THR A 15 -0.21 2.87 -14.59
C THR A 15 -1.68 2.73 -14.98
N PRO A 16 -2.35 1.59 -14.81
CA PRO A 16 -3.81 1.49 -14.90
C PRO A 16 -4.49 2.30 -13.78
N LEU A 17 -5.83 2.38 -13.79
CA LEU A 17 -6.52 2.94 -12.63
C LEU A 17 -6.44 1.92 -11.49
N LEU A 18 -5.88 2.33 -10.35
CA LEU A 18 -5.59 1.43 -9.24
C LEU A 18 -6.50 1.71 -8.04
N VAL A 19 -6.94 0.66 -7.38
CA VAL A 19 -7.64 0.69 -6.10
C VAL A 19 -6.73 0.11 -5.01
N PRO A 20 -6.50 0.83 -3.89
CA PRO A 20 -5.83 0.26 -2.73
C PRO A 20 -6.74 -0.74 -2.02
N VAL A 21 -6.19 -1.90 -1.70
CA VAL A 21 -6.87 -2.97 -0.98
C VAL A 21 -6.05 -3.34 0.25
N VAL A 22 -6.70 -3.41 1.42
CA VAL A 22 -6.05 -3.92 2.62
C VAL A 22 -5.84 -5.43 2.47
N ASP A 23 -4.58 -5.85 2.52
CA ASP A 23 -4.24 -7.27 2.56
C ASP A 23 -4.27 -7.80 4.00
N ARG A 24 -4.93 -8.96 4.16
CA ARG A 24 -5.15 -9.63 5.45
C ARG A 24 -4.00 -10.52 5.89
N TYR A 25 -3.05 -10.87 5.01
CA TYR A 25 -1.91 -11.68 5.44
C TYR A 25 -0.97 -10.87 6.35
N GLY A 26 -0.89 -9.57 6.10
CA GLY A 26 -0.15 -8.61 6.93
C GLY A 26 1.36 -8.83 6.88
N CYS A 27 2.12 -7.75 6.82
CA CYS A 27 3.57 -7.84 6.76
C CYS A 27 4.13 -8.01 8.19
N ASN A 28 4.30 -9.26 8.66
CA ASN A 28 4.59 -9.58 10.08
C ASN A 28 3.49 -9.13 11.06
N GLY A 29 2.22 -9.30 10.69
CA GLY A 29 1.09 -8.87 11.52
C GLY A 29 0.85 -7.36 11.54
N ARG A 30 1.51 -6.62 10.62
CA ARG A 30 1.28 -5.20 10.36
C ARG A 30 0.40 -5.04 9.13
N LEU A 31 -0.27 -3.90 9.01
CA LEU A 31 -1.06 -3.57 7.84
C LEU A 31 -0.23 -3.69 6.56
N ALA A 32 -0.79 -4.35 5.55
CA ALA A 32 -0.26 -4.42 4.20
C ALA A 32 -1.32 -3.86 3.24
N ILE A 33 -0.88 -3.17 2.20
CA ILE A 33 -1.75 -2.62 1.17
C ILE A 33 -1.30 -3.21 -0.15
N GLU A 34 -2.23 -3.76 -0.91
CA GLU A 34 -2.08 -4.13 -2.31
C GLU A 34 -2.70 -3.04 -3.18
N LEU A 35 -2.16 -2.84 -4.38
CA LEU A 35 -2.76 -2.02 -5.41
C LEU A 35 -3.29 -2.93 -6.49
N CYS A 36 -4.61 -2.91 -6.70
CA CYS A 36 -5.27 -3.70 -7.71
C CYS A 36 -5.76 -2.83 -8.87
N GLU A 37 -5.78 -3.36 -10.08
CA GLU A 37 -6.46 -2.74 -11.20
C GLU A 37 -7.98 -2.69 -10.96
N VAL A 38 -8.60 -1.57 -11.31
CA VAL A 38 -10.06 -1.42 -11.25
C VAL A 38 -10.76 -2.29 -12.29
N GLU A 39 -10.15 -2.45 -13.46
CA GLU A 39 -10.66 -3.23 -14.60
C GLU A 39 -9.59 -4.20 -15.11
N PRO A 40 -9.29 -5.29 -14.36
CA PRO A 40 -8.30 -6.26 -14.79
C PRO A 40 -8.78 -7.10 -15.97
N GLU A 41 -7.85 -7.68 -16.72
CA GLU A 41 -8.17 -8.59 -17.82
C GLU A 41 -8.89 -9.86 -17.32
N GLU A 42 -9.67 -10.49 -18.20
CA GLU A 42 -10.40 -11.72 -17.83
C GLU A 42 -9.40 -12.85 -17.48
N GLY A 43 -9.47 -13.32 -16.24
CA GLY A 43 -8.58 -14.37 -15.72
C GLY A 43 -7.37 -13.85 -14.93
N ASP A 44 -7.19 -12.53 -14.84
CA ASP A 44 -6.23 -11.88 -13.96
C ASP A 44 -6.82 -11.67 -12.56
N ASP A 45 -5.99 -11.81 -11.52
CA ASP A 45 -6.40 -11.50 -10.14
C ASP A 45 -6.45 -9.97 -9.88
N GLY A 46 -5.89 -9.21 -10.83
CA GLY A 46 -5.86 -7.77 -10.88
C GLY A 46 -4.86 -7.16 -9.92
N LEU A 47 -3.94 -7.93 -9.34
CA LEU A 47 -2.86 -7.39 -8.51
C LEU A 47 -1.82 -6.69 -9.40
N TRP A 48 -1.68 -5.38 -9.24
CA TRP A 48 -0.64 -4.60 -9.92
C TRP A 48 0.65 -4.58 -9.12
N CYS A 49 0.56 -4.32 -7.81
CA CYS A 49 1.74 -4.17 -6.96
C CYS A 49 1.40 -4.39 -5.47
N ASP A 50 2.31 -5.04 -4.75
CA ASP A 50 2.39 -4.98 -3.29
C ASP A 50 3.47 -3.95 -2.89
N PRO A 51 3.10 -2.69 -2.63
CA PRO A 51 4.05 -1.65 -2.25
C PRO A 51 4.60 -1.84 -0.83
N THR A 52 4.20 -2.86 -0.05
CA THR A 52 4.61 -3.00 1.34
C THR A 52 5.70 -4.06 1.52
N VAL A 53 6.65 -3.80 2.43
CA VAL A 53 7.74 -4.73 2.74
C VAL A 53 7.96 -4.91 4.22
N ASN A 54 8.61 -6.01 4.55
CA ASN A 54 8.93 -6.38 5.92
C ASN A 54 10.33 -5.93 6.30
N LEU A 55 10.45 -5.08 7.31
CA LEU A 55 11.74 -4.71 7.90
C LEU A 55 11.71 -4.99 9.41
N PRO A 56 11.92 -6.25 9.84
CA PRO A 56 11.83 -6.64 11.25
C PRO A 56 12.90 -5.96 12.11
N GLN A 57 14.01 -5.51 11.52
CA GLN A 57 15.05 -4.75 12.20
C GLN A 57 14.61 -3.35 12.64
N TYR A 58 13.48 -2.84 12.13
CA TYR A 58 12.93 -1.53 12.49
C TYR A 58 11.54 -1.66 13.12
N GLY A 59 11.35 -0.89 14.19
CA GLY A 59 10.04 -0.66 14.79
C GLY A 59 9.24 0.37 13.99
N LEU A 60 7.91 0.21 14.00
CA LEU A 60 6.97 1.20 13.52
C LEU A 60 6.14 1.75 14.70
N PRO A 61 5.55 2.95 14.58
CA PRO A 61 4.78 3.57 15.66
C PRO A 61 3.51 2.80 16.05
N GLY A 62 2.92 2.04 15.13
CA GLY A 62 1.69 1.27 15.32
C GLY A 62 1.47 0.25 14.20
N ASP A 63 0.39 -0.52 14.31
CA ASP A 63 0.05 -1.60 13.36
C ASP A 63 -0.57 -1.08 12.05
N ASP A 64 -1.04 0.17 12.05
CA ASP A 64 -1.52 0.94 10.89
C ASP A 64 -0.38 1.53 10.02
N TRP A 65 0.87 1.25 10.40
CA TRP A 65 2.05 1.62 9.65
C TRP A 65 2.65 0.42 8.93
N ALA A 66 3.16 0.66 7.72
CA ALA A 66 3.98 -0.27 6.96
C ALA A 66 5.26 0.39 6.43
N PHE A 67 6.17 -0.42 5.91
CA PHE A 67 7.29 0.08 5.13
C PHE A 67 6.98 0.00 3.64
N VAL A 68 7.20 1.11 2.93
CA VAL A 68 7.04 1.20 1.48
C VAL A 68 8.42 1.45 0.86
N PRO A 69 8.94 0.57 -0.02
CA PRO A 69 10.18 0.83 -0.76
C PRO A 69 10.12 2.13 -1.55
N GLU A 70 11.28 2.71 -1.86
CA GLU A 70 11.39 3.91 -2.70
C GLU A 70 10.57 3.79 -4.00
N ASP A 71 10.57 2.63 -4.66
CA ASP A 71 9.81 2.39 -5.89
C ASP A 71 8.29 2.42 -5.67
N GLY A 72 7.83 2.14 -4.45
CA GLY A 72 6.42 2.22 -4.04
C GLY A 72 6.00 3.60 -3.53
N LEU A 73 6.94 4.50 -3.27
CA LEU A 73 6.70 5.83 -2.71
C LEU A 73 5.71 6.68 -3.53
N PRO A 74 5.74 6.69 -4.89
CA PRO A 74 4.79 7.46 -5.68
C PRO A 74 3.33 7.10 -5.38
N TYR A 75 3.03 5.83 -5.15
CA TYR A 75 1.68 5.37 -4.81
C TYR A 75 1.27 5.83 -3.40
N ALA A 76 2.18 5.72 -2.42
CA ALA A 76 1.95 6.22 -1.07
C ALA A 76 1.68 7.74 -1.05
N ARG A 77 2.41 8.51 -1.86
CA ARG A 77 2.19 9.95 -2.01
C ARG A 77 0.85 10.27 -2.69
N ALA A 78 0.43 9.47 -3.68
CA ALA A 78 -0.89 9.62 -4.28
C ALA A 78 -2.02 9.36 -3.28
N LEU A 79 -1.87 8.38 -2.39
CA LEU A 79 -2.81 8.13 -1.29
C LEU A 79 -2.77 9.25 -0.23
N GLU A 80 -1.59 9.77 0.10
CA GLU A 80 -1.43 10.90 1.01
C GLU A 80 -2.11 12.17 0.49
N ALA A 81 -2.03 12.43 -0.82
CA ALA A 81 -2.74 13.54 -1.47
C ALA A 81 -4.27 13.44 -1.35
N GLN A 82 -4.81 12.24 -1.11
CA GLN A 82 -6.23 11.99 -0.85
C GLN A 82 -6.56 11.94 0.65
N GLY A 83 -5.57 12.14 1.52
CA GLY A 83 -5.74 12.02 2.98
C GLY A 83 -5.85 10.58 3.47
N LEU A 84 -5.45 9.59 2.66
CA LEU A 84 -5.55 8.15 2.95
C LEU A 84 -4.24 7.53 3.41
N ALA A 85 -3.15 8.31 3.40
CA ALA A 85 -1.86 7.90 3.91
C ALA A 85 -1.13 9.08 4.53
N GLU A 86 -0.12 8.79 5.35
CA GLU A 86 0.88 9.74 5.82
C GLU A 86 2.26 9.15 5.59
N VAL A 87 3.08 9.84 4.80
CA VAL A 87 4.45 9.40 4.52
C VAL A 87 5.40 10.04 5.53
N GLY A 88 5.92 9.19 6.42
CA GLY A 88 6.87 9.57 7.45
C GLY A 88 8.33 9.55 6.97
N ARG A 89 9.23 9.11 7.86
CA ARG A 89 10.68 9.11 7.60
C ARG A 89 11.11 7.98 6.67
N ALA A 90 12.14 8.26 5.86
CA ALA A 90 12.90 7.24 5.16
C ALA A 90 13.85 6.50 6.12
N LEU A 91 14.01 5.20 5.90
CA LEU A 91 14.93 4.33 6.61
C LEU A 91 15.74 3.51 5.59
N PRO A 92 17.04 3.31 5.84
CA PRO A 92 17.85 2.47 4.97
C PRO A 92 17.44 1.01 5.13
N TYR A 93 17.28 0.30 4.03
CA TYR A 93 17.05 -1.13 3.98
C TYR A 93 17.88 -1.81 2.88
N GLY A 94 17.93 -3.14 2.94
CA GLY A 94 18.81 -3.92 2.05
C GLY A 94 20.30 -3.67 2.32
N ARG A 95 21.16 -4.21 1.45
CA ARG A 95 22.63 -4.10 1.58
C ARG A 95 23.24 -2.96 0.76
N PHE A 96 22.45 -2.31 -0.09
CA PHE A 96 22.94 -1.36 -1.10
C PHE A 96 22.37 0.05 -0.92
N GLY A 97 22.02 0.43 0.31
CA GLY A 97 21.51 1.78 0.60
C GLY A 97 20.11 2.06 0.03
N GLN A 98 19.32 1.01 -0.21
CA GLN A 98 17.92 1.19 -0.63
C GLN A 98 17.15 1.89 0.49
N LEU A 99 16.11 2.65 0.15
CA LEU A 99 15.29 3.38 1.12
C LEU A 99 13.87 2.84 1.18
N ALA A 100 13.37 2.69 2.38
CA ALA A 100 11.97 2.40 2.63
C ALA A 100 11.39 3.47 3.55
N TRP A 101 10.16 3.86 3.29
CA TRP A 101 9.46 4.92 3.99
C TRP A 101 8.49 4.29 4.98
N ALA A 102 8.48 4.80 6.22
CA ALA A 102 7.41 4.48 7.15
C ALA A 102 6.15 5.21 6.67
N VAL A 103 5.13 4.46 6.26
CA VAL A 103 3.87 5.00 5.76
C VAL A 103 2.74 4.53 6.66
N ARG A 104 1.98 5.47 7.21
CA ARG A 104 0.71 5.17 7.87
C ARG A 104 -0.38 5.13 6.82
N PHE A 105 -1.21 4.09 6.82
CA PHE A 105 -2.38 4.05 5.95
C PHE A 105 -3.66 4.23 6.78
N ASP A 106 -4.63 4.94 6.22
CA ASP A 106 -5.91 5.12 6.87
C ASP A 106 -6.69 3.80 6.88
N LEU A 107 -7.17 3.40 8.06
CA LEU A 107 -7.95 2.16 8.24
C LEU A 107 -9.32 2.23 7.53
N GLY A 108 -9.76 3.39 7.05
CA GLY A 108 -10.92 3.54 6.15
C GLY A 108 -10.72 2.89 4.78
N LEU A 109 -9.50 2.46 4.43
CA LEU A 109 -9.24 1.54 3.32
C LEU A 109 -9.82 0.13 3.56
N ASP A 110 -10.13 -0.22 4.82
CA ASP A 110 -10.56 -1.56 5.25
C ASP A 110 -12.06 -1.85 5.08
N MET A 111 -12.82 -1.11 4.26
CA MET A 111 -14.24 -1.45 4.07
C MET A 111 -14.41 -2.72 3.21
N ARG A 112 -14.11 -3.88 3.80
CA ARG A 112 -14.73 -5.18 3.49
C ARG A 112 -15.96 -5.30 4.38
N GLU A 113 -17.15 -5.00 3.87
CA GLU A 113 -18.35 -5.62 4.45
C GLU A 113 -18.29 -7.12 4.15
N GLY A 114 -18.12 -7.91 5.21
CA GLY A 114 -18.39 -9.34 5.23
C GLY A 114 -19.82 -9.60 5.68
#